data_AF-A0A3A6JTB4-F1
#
_entry.id   AF-A0A3A6JTB4-F1
#
_cell.length_a   1.000
_cell.length_b   1.000
_cell.length_c   1.000
_cell.angle_alpha   90.00
_cell.angle_beta   90.00
_cell.angle_gamma   90.00
#
_symmetry.space_group_name_H-M   'P 1'
#
loop_
_entity.id
_entity.type
_entity.pdbx_description
1 polymer ?
#
loop_
_entity_poly.entity_id
_entity_poly.type
_entity_poly.pdbx_seq_one_letter_code
_entity_poly.pdbx_strand_id
1 'polypeptide(L)'
;MTQRHYDIYVESVWNCASSKACSSVYLLDRAIGCCGMITTFTFGKEDGNQAEMLRTATLAALNRTLSESVESGSKVSLYINCGYVRNVLIQKRYQQWQNNGWETEQGRPVAEADLWKKLLALLGVMDVQPIQKSVWEQDYEIAKKLLRVAEFNASSPEEKDLA
;
A
#
# COMPACT_ATOMS: atom_id res chain seq x y z
N MET A 1 -25.88 5.99 -11.53
CA MET A 1 -24.89 4.96 -11.11
C MET A 1 -24.38 5.39 -9.74
N THR A 2 -24.52 4.55 -8.72
CA THR A 2 -23.98 4.80 -7.39
C THR A 2 -22.46 4.65 -7.44
N GLN A 3 -21.74 5.69 -7.02
CA GLN A 3 -20.29 5.65 -6.90
C GLN A 3 -19.88 4.56 -5.89
N ARG A 4 -19.07 3.58 -6.31
CA ARG A 4 -18.58 2.53 -5.40
C ARG A 4 -17.63 3.12 -4.37
N HIS A 5 -17.56 2.51 -3.19
CA HIS A 5 -16.67 2.93 -2.11
C HIS A 5 -15.90 1.72 -1.59
N TYR A 6 -14.58 1.77 -1.75
CA TYR A 6 -13.64 0.77 -1.27
C TYR A 6 -12.87 1.26 -0.04
N ASP A 7 -12.73 0.40 0.96
CA ASP A 7 -11.72 0.55 2.01
C ASP A 7 -10.58 -0.41 1.74
N ILE A 8 -9.35 0.10 1.67
CA ILE A 8 -8.15 -0.70 1.36
C ILE A 8 -7.21 -0.61 2.54
N TYR A 9 -6.90 -1.78 3.11
CA TYR A 9 -6.03 -1.92 4.28
C TYR A 9 -4.74 -2.60 3.83
N VAL A 10 -3.61 -1.93 4.02
CA VAL A 10 -2.30 -2.39 3.57
C VAL A 10 -1.36 -2.55 4.76
N GLU A 11 -0.92 -3.78 4.96
CA GLU A 11 0.05 -4.14 6.00
C GLU A 11 1.31 -4.69 5.35
N SER A 12 2.46 -4.17 5.77
CA SER A 12 3.76 -4.55 5.22
C SER A 12 4.70 -4.98 6.34
N VAL A 13 5.26 -6.17 6.21
CA VAL A 13 6.13 -6.80 7.22
C VAL A 13 7.48 -7.10 6.59
N TRP A 14 8.54 -6.90 7.37
CA TRP A 14 9.90 -7.28 6.99
C TRP A 14 10.26 -8.62 7.62
N ASN A 15 10.83 -9.52 6.82
CA ASN A 15 11.45 -10.75 7.29
C ASN A 15 12.98 -10.61 7.18
N CYS A 16 13.64 -10.52 8.34
CA CYS A 16 15.09 -10.38 8.40
C CYS A 16 15.85 -11.66 8.00
N ALA A 17 15.26 -12.84 8.20
CA ALA A 17 15.92 -14.11 7.88
C ALA A 17 16.05 -14.31 6.36
N SER A 18 15.04 -13.88 5.59
CA SER A 18 15.03 -13.99 4.13
C SER A 18 15.43 -12.71 3.41
N SER A 19 15.64 -11.59 4.13
CA SER A 19 15.80 -10.25 3.53
C SER A 19 14.68 -9.89 2.54
N LYS A 20 13.46 -10.40 2.78
CA LYS A 20 12.26 -10.14 1.99
C LYS A 20 11.28 -9.28 2.79
N ALA A 21 10.55 -8.39 2.12
CA ALA A 21 9.35 -7.76 2.65
C ALA A 21 8.11 -8.40 2.03
N CYS A 22 7.07 -8.57 2.83
CA CYS A 22 5.76 -8.98 2.34
C CYS A 22 4.76 -7.84 2.60
N SER A 23 3.87 -7.58 1.65
CA SER A 23 2.72 -6.71 1.82
C SER A 23 1.45 -7.46 1.50
N SER A 24 0.50 -7.42 2.43
CA SER A 24 -0.86 -7.92 2.18
C SER A 24 -1.83 -6.77 2.16
N VAL A 25 -2.79 -6.89 1.25
CA VAL A 25 -3.86 -5.93 1.05
C VAL A 25 -5.17 -6.65 1.32
N TYR A 26 -5.98 -6.05 2.19
CA TYR A 26 -7.38 -6.39 2.34
C TYR A 26 -8.22 -5.30 1.69
N LEU A 27 -9.00 -5.68 0.68
CA LEU A 27 -9.94 -4.81 -0.02
C LEU A 27 -11.34 -5.03 0.56
N LEU A 28 -12.11 -3.98 0.82
CA LEU A 28 -13.52 -4.08 1.21
C LEU A 28 -14.36 -3.18 0.31
N ASP A 29 -15.30 -3.77 -0.44
CA ASP A 29 -16.32 -3.01 -1.17
C ASP A 29 -17.55 -2.80 -0.27
N ARG A 30 -17.82 -1.55 0.10
CA ARG A 30 -18.94 -1.18 0.97
C ARG A 30 -20.30 -1.41 0.34
N ALA A 31 -20.40 -1.42 -1.00
CA ALA A 31 -21.70 -1.53 -1.69
C ALA A 31 -22.31 -2.93 -1.58
N ILE A 32 -21.47 -3.97 -1.54
CA ILE A 32 -21.91 -5.38 -1.54
C ILE A 32 -21.74 -6.05 -0.17
N GLY A 33 -21.08 -5.40 0.79
CA GLY A 33 -20.85 -5.94 2.13
C GLY A 33 -19.97 -7.20 2.17
N CYS A 34 -19.47 -7.67 1.02
CA CYS A 34 -18.59 -8.82 0.92
C CYS A 34 -17.18 -8.46 1.40
N CYS A 35 -16.67 -9.30 2.31
CA CYS A 35 -15.27 -9.39 2.72
C CYS A 35 -14.40 -9.56 1.48
N GLY A 36 -13.80 -8.47 1.00
CA GLY A 36 -13.13 -8.47 -0.29
C GLY A 36 -11.77 -9.15 -0.22
N MET A 37 -11.34 -9.53 -1.41
CA MET A 37 -10.13 -10.26 -1.73
C MET A 37 -8.91 -9.83 -0.91
N ILE A 38 -8.24 -10.81 -0.28
CA ILE A 38 -6.88 -10.62 0.23
C ILE A 38 -5.93 -10.87 -0.94
N THR A 39 -5.08 -9.90 -1.24
CA THR A 39 -3.97 -10.09 -2.18
C THR A 39 -2.66 -9.86 -1.45
N THR A 40 -1.74 -10.80 -1.61
CA THR A 40 -0.42 -10.78 -0.96
C THR A 40 0.67 -10.63 -2.00
N PHE A 41 1.63 -9.78 -1.70
CA PHE A 41 2.78 -9.47 -2.53
C PHE A 41 4.06 -9.59 -1.71
N THR A 42 4.87 -10.59 -2.05
CA THR A 42 6.21 -10.72 -1.50
C THR A 42 7.21 -10.04 -2.44
N PHE A 43 8.09 -9.23 -1.89
CA PHE A 43 9.16 -8.55 -2.60
C PHE A 43 10.49 -8.81 -1.88
N GLY A 44 11.49 -9.29 -2.61
CA GLY A 44 12.84 -9.51 -2.11
C GLY A 44 13.87 -8.87 -3.04
N LYS A 45 14.98 -8.41 -2.48
CA LYS A 45 16.12 -7.86 -3.23
C LYS A 45 17.42 -8.26 -2.53
N GLU A 46 18.37 -8.81 -3.28
CA GLU A 46 19.76 -8.96 -2.83
C GLU A 46 20.29 -7.56 -2.48
N ASP A 47 20.61 -7.33 -1.21
CA ASP A 47 21.07 -6.04 -0.63
C ASP A 47 19.99 -4.96 -0.35
N GLY A 48 18.70 -5.30 -0.36
CA GLY A 48 17.63 -4.39 0.04
C GLY A 48 17.62 -4.13 1.56
N ASN A 49 17.60 -2.86 2.00
CA ASN A 49 17.38 -2.55 3.41
C ASN A 49 15.88 -2.62 3.77
N GLN A 50 15.58 -2.81 5.06
CA GLN A 50 14.21 -2.92 5.59
C GLN A 50 13.29 -1.79 5.10
N ALA A 51 13.75 -0.54 5.12
CA ALA A 51 12.92 0.60 4.75
C ALA A 51 12.59 0.61 3.26
N GLU A 52 13.56 0.30 2.40
CA GLU A 52 13.38 0.16 0.95
C GLU A 52 12.39 -0.95 0.63
N MET A 53 12.58 -2.12 1.23
CA MET A 53 11.76 -3.30 0.95
C MET A 53 10.31 -3.08 1.39
N LEU A 54 10.07 -2.47 2.56
CA LEU A 54 8.73 -2.11 3.01
C LEU A 54 8.05 -1.11 2.07
N ARG A 55 8.74 -0.08 1.60
CA ARG A 55 8.18 0.91 0.65
C ARG A 55 7.82 0.24 -0.67
N THR A 56 8.75 -0.51 -1.25
CA THR A 56 8.58 -1.17 -2.54
C THR A 56 7.41 -2.15 -2.51
N ALA A 57 7.36 -3.02 -1.48
CA ALA A 57 6.26 -3.98 -1.33
C ALA A 57 4.91 -3.26 -1.16
N THR A 58 4.85 -2.18 -0.37
CA THR A 58 3.62 -1.38 -0.19
C THR A 58 3.15 -0.77 -1.52
N LEU A 59 4.06 -0.12 -2.26
CA LEU A 59 3.74 0.55 -3.52
C LEU A 59 3.33 -0.44 -4.59
N ALA A 60 4.00 -1.59 -4.68
CA ALA A 60 3.65 -2.65 -5.63
C ALA A 60 2.24 -3.22 -5.34
N ALA A 61 1.95 -3.49 -4.07
CA ALA A 61 0.68 -4.02 -3.63
C ALA A 61 -0.49 -3.06 -3.90
N LEU A 62 -0.30 -1.76 -3.62
CA LEU A 62 -1.26 -0.71 -3.94
C LEU A 62 -1.50 -0.61 -5.45
N ASN A 63 -0.42 -0.52 -6.24
CA ASN A 63 -0.50 -0.43 -7.69
C ASN A 63 -1.34 -1.55 -8.28
N ARG A 64 -1.08 -2.80 -7.85
CA ARG A 64 -1.79 -3.96 -8.37
C ARG A 64 -3.27 -3.95 -7.94
N THR A 65 -3.53 -3.79 -6.65
CA THR A 65 -4.91 -3.81 -6.11
C THR A 65 -5.77 -2.74 -6.79
N LEU A 66 -5.25 -1.52 -6.91
CA LEU A 66 -5.97 -0.42 -7.55
C LEU A 66 -6.20 -0.69 -9.04
N SER A 67 -5.22 -1.25 -9.76
CA SER A 67 -5.35 -1.53 -11.19
C SER A 67 -6.28 -2.70 -11.52
N GLU A 68 -6.34 -3.73 -10.68
CA GLU A 68 -7.05 -4.98 -10.97
C GLU A 68 -8.45 -5.03 -10.36
N SER A 69 -8.71 -4.26 -9.30
CA SER A 69 -9.90 -4.46 -8.45
C SER A 69 -10.69 -3.20 -8.12
N VAL A 70 -10.22 -2.02 -8.52
CA VAL A 70 -10.88 -0.75 -8.22
C VAL A 70 -11.26 -0.03 -9.51
N GLU A 71 -12.55 0.22 -9.68
CA GLU A 71 -13.08 0.92 -10.85
C GLU A 71 -12.74 2.42 -10.80
N SER A 72 -12.49 3.02 -11.97
CA SER A 72 -12.30 4.47 -12.09
C SER A 72 -13.53 5.24 -11.59
N GLY A 73 -13.30 6.40 -10.99
CA GLY A 73 -14.33 7.24 -10.37
C GLY A 73 -14.81 6.75 -9.00
N SER A 74 -14.32 5.61 -8.50
CA SER A 74 -14.69 5.10 -7.17
C SER A 74 -14.11 5.96 -6.03
N LYS A 75 -14.77 5.93 -4.88
CA LYS A 75 -14.22 6.43 -3.61
C LYS A 75 -13.31 5.38 -3.00
N VAL A 76 -12.15 5.80 -2.49
CA VAL A 76 -11.17 4.89 -1.92
C VAL A 76 -10.62 5.46 -0.62
N SER A 77 -10.84 4.76 0.50
CA SER A 77 -10.15 5.03 1.76
C SER A 77 -8.89 4.16 1.85
N LEU A 78 -7.70 4.76 1.99
CA LEU A 78 -6.45 4.02 2.12
C LEU A 78 -5.94 4.02 3.57
N TYR A 79 -5.86 2.83 4.15
CA TYR A 79 -5.30 2.57 5.48
C TYR A 79 -3.95 1.85 5.33
N ILE A 80 -2.85 2.60 5.44
CA ILE A 80 -1.51 2.09 5.13
C ILE A 80 -0.67 2.09 6.39
N ASN A 81 -0.12 0.94 6.78
CA ASN A 81 0.76 0.86 7.95
C ASN A 81 2.17 1.45 7.67
N CYS A 82 2.69 1.27 6.44
CA CYS A 82 3.97 1.85 6.02
C CYS A 82 3.97 3.39 6.13
N GLY A 83 4.66 3.90 7.16
CA GLY A 83 4.61 5.31 7.52
C GLY A 83 5.13 6.25 6.45
N TYR A 84 6.17 5.86 5.71
CA TYR A 84 6.70 6.67 4.62
C TYR A 84 5.66 6.89 3.51
N VAL A 85 5.10 5.80 2.97
CA VAL A 85 4.12 5.87 1.86
C VAL A 85 2.88 6.64 2.30
N ARG A 86 2.35 6.33 3.50
CA ARG A 86 1.21 7.06 4.08
C ARG A 86 1.49 8.56 4.18
N ASN A 87 2.63 8.95 4.75
CA ASN A 87 2.95 10.36 4.97
C ASN A 87 3.16 11.11 3.67
N VAL A 88 3.78 10.51 2.66
CA VAL A 88 3.93 11.11 1.32
C VAL A 88 2.56 11.39 0.68
N LEU A 89 1.61 10.46 0.78
CA LEU A 89 0.26 10.63 0.24
C LEU A 89 -0.52 11.71 1.00
N ILE A 90 -0.50 11.68 2.34
CA ILE A 90 -1.23 12.65 3.18
C ILE A 90 -0.67 14.07 3.00
N GLN A 91 0.66 14.21 3.04
CA GLN A 91 1.32 15.52 2.94
C GLN A 91 1.50 15.98 1.49
N LYS A 92 1.08 15.16 0.51
CA LYS A 92 1.20 15.43 -0.92
C LYS A 92 2.61 15.79 -1.39
N ARG A 93 3.65 15.23 -0.75
CA ARG A 93 5.07 15.50 -1.09
C ARG A 93 5.39 15.16 -2.55
N TYR A 94 4.64 14.23 -3.14
CA TYR A 94 4.76 13.88 -4.55
C TYR A 94 4.51 15.03 -5.51
N GLN A 95 3.76 16.07 -5.12
CA GLN A 95 3.54 17.25 -5.98
C GLN A 95 4.84 17.99 -6.24
N GLN A 96 5.68 18.12 -5.21
CA GLN A 96 7.01 18.72 -5.35
C GLN A 96 7.91 17.84 -6.23
N TRP A 97 7.86 16.52 -6.06
CA TRP A 97 8.62 15.59 -6.90
C TRP A 97 8.21 15.71 -8.38
N GLN A 98 6.92 15.78 -8.67
CA GLN A 98 6.41 15.96 -10.04
C GLN A 98 6.90 17.28 -10.65
N ASN A 99 6.96 18.36 -9.87
CA ASN A 99 7.45 19.66 -10.33
C ASN A 99 8.96 19.69 -10.55
N ASN A 100 9.72 18.93 -9.75
CA ASN A 100 11.19 18.93 -9.76
C ASN A 100 11.76 17.69 -10.48
N GLY A 101 11.07 17.16 -11.50
CA GLY A 101 11.62 16.08 -12.33
C GLY A 101 11.86 14.75 -11.61
N TRP A 102 11.11 14.47 -10.53
CA TRP A 102 11.27 13.32 -9.65
C TRP A 102 12.54 13.31 -8.81
N GLU A 103 12.95 14.49 -8.35
CA GLU A 103 14.04 14.67 -7.38
C GLU A 103 13.54 15.09 -5.99
N THR A 104 14.29 14.67 -4.97
CA THR A 104 14.12 15.10 -3.58
C THR A 104 14.62 16.53 -3.39
N GLU A 105 14.31 17.15 -2.25
CA GLU A 105 14.82 18.49 -1.88
C GLU A 105 16.35 18.60 -1.90
N GLN A 106 17.05 17.47 -1.78
CA GLN A 106 18.51 17.39 -1.78
C GLN A 106 19.08 17.10 -3.18
N GLY A 107 18.28 17.17 -4.25
CA GLY A 107 18.70 16.91 -5.63
C GLY A 107 19.00 15.44 -5.92
N ARG A 108 18.60 14.53 -5.03
CA ARG A 108 18.73 13.07 -5.25
C ARG A 108 17.48 12.54 -5.94
N PRO A 109 17.59 11.56 -6.86
CA PRO A 109 16.43 10.89 -7.43
C PRO A 109 15.52 10.33 -6.34
N VAL A 110 14.21 10.48 -6.52
CA VAL A 110 13.20 9.90 -5.62
C VAL A 110 13.28 8.38 -5.70
N ALA A 111 13.41 7.74 -4.54
CA ALA A 111 13.39 6.29 -4.45
C ALA A 111 12.04 5.74 -4.93
N GLU A 112 12.07 4.62 -5.68
CA GLU A 112 10.89 3.99 -6.26
C GLU A 112 10.03 4.93 -7.15
N ALA A 113 10.64 5.94 -7.80
CA ALA A 113 9.93 6.94 -8.59
C ALA A 113 8.95 6.34 -9.60
N ASP A 114 9.30 5.24 -10.27
CA ASP A 114 8.43 4.62 -11.26
C ASP A 114 7.19 3.95 -10.64
N LEU A 115 7.32 3.34 -9.46
CA LEU A 115 6.18 2.82 -8.72
C LEU A 115 5.27 3.94 -8.23
N TRP A 116 5.85 5.07 -7.80
CA TRP A 116 5.09 6.26 -7.45
C TRP A 116 4.36 6.86 -8.64
N LYS A 117 5.01 7.02 -9.80
CA LYS A 117 4.37 7.51 -11.04
C LYS A 117 3.15 6.67 -11.39
N LYS A 118 3.30 5.34 -11.38
CA LYS A 118 2.22 4.40 -11.65
C LYS A 118 1.08 4.55 -10.64
N LEU A 119 1.42 4.64 -9.35
CA LEU A 119 0.42 4.78 -8.29
C LEU A 119 -0.37 6.09 -8.48
N LEU A 120 0.31 7.21 -8.65
CA LEU A 120 -0.33 8.52 -8.79
C LEU A 120 -1.23 8.61 -10.03
N ALA A 121 -0.88 7.92 -11.13
CA ALA A 121 -1.75 7.83 -12.30
C ALA A 121 -3.08 7.11 -11.97
N LEU A 122 -3.03 6.02 -11.19
CA LEU A 122 -4.22 5.30 -10.72
C LEU A 122 -5.03 6.15 -9.74
N LEU A 123 -4.37 6.83 -8.80
CA LEU A 123 -5.04 7.71 -7.84
C LEU A 123 -5.73 8.89 -8.53
N GLY A 124 -5.17 9.38 -9.63
CA GLY A 124 -5.70 10.53 -10.37
C GLY A 124 -7.05 10.30 -11.05
N VAL A 125 -7.47 9.04 -11.22
CA VAL A 125 -8.77 8.67 -11.80
C VAL A 125 -9.78 8.21 -10.74
N MET A 126 -9.48 8.36 -9.45
CA MET A 126 -10.30 7.93 -8.32
C MET A 126 -10.45 9.06 -7.29
N ASP A 127 -11.47 8.98 -6.43
CA ASP A 127 -11.63 9.87 -5.28
C ASP A 127 -10.95 9.24 -4.05
N VAL A 128 -9.65 9.48 -3.91
CA VAL A 128 -8.81 8.77 -2.92
C VAL A 128 -8.53 9.62 -1.69
N GLN A 129 -8.78 9.03 -0.52
CA GLN A 129 -8.46 9.59 0.78
C GLN A 129 -7.50 8.69 1.57
N PRO A 130 -6.20 9.05 1.70
CA PRO A 130 -5.31 8.39 2.64
C PRO A 130 -5.68 8.76 4.09
N ILE A 131 -5.74 7.76 4.97
CA ILE A 131 -6.19 7.93 6.35
C ILE A 131 -5.00 8.00 7.32
N GLN A 132 -5.03 9.00 8.20
CA GLN A 132 -4.02 9.20 9.23
C GLN A 132 -4.02 8.03 10.24
N LYS A 133 -2.83 7.61 10.68
CA LYS A 133 -2.66 6.50 11.63
C LYS A 133 -3.53 6.64 12.88
N SER A 134 -3.47 7.81 13.51
CA SER A 134 -4.22 8.12 14.73
C SER A 134 -5.73 7.98 14.59
N VAL A 135 -6.29 8.09 13.38
CA VAL A 135 -7.73 7.92 13.15
C VAL A 135 -8.10 6.44 13.22
N TRP A 136 -7.36 5.60 12.50
CA TRP A 136 -7.72 4.19 12.40
C TRP A 136 -7.22 3.32 13.55
N GLU A 137 -6.23 3.79 14.31
CA GLU A 137 -5.82 3.17 15.57
C GLU A 137 -6.90 3.29 16.67
N GLN A 138 -7.73 4.34 16.58
CA GLN A 138 -8.83 4.58 17.53
C GLN A 138 -10.12 3.85 17.13
N ASP A 139 -10.25 3.48 15.85
CA ASP A 139 -11.37 2.69 15.34
C ASP A 139 -11.08 1.20 15.51
N TYR A 140 -11.76 0.56 16.46
CA TYR A 140 -11.56 -0.85 16.80
C TYR A 140 -11.75 -1.79 15.59
N GLU A 141 -12.75 -1.55 14.75
CA GLU A 141 -13.05 -2.45 13.62
C GLU A 141 -11.98 -2.33 12.53
N ILE A 142 -11.47 -1.13 12.30
CA ILE A 142 -10.35 -0.93 11.38
C ILE A 142 -9.07 -1.54 11.93
N ALA A 143 -8.72 -1.25 13.19
CA ALA A 143 -7.54 -1.78 13.83
C ALA A 143 -7.53 -3.31 13.81
N LYS A 144 -8.67 -3.94 14.09
CA LYS A 144 -8.85 -5.39 14.02
C LYS A 144 -8.68 -5.96 12.62
N LYS A 145 -9.16 -5.27 11.57
CA LYS A 145 -8.95 -5.69 10.18
C LYS A 145 -7.46 -5.65 9.82
N LEU A 146 -6.75 -4.58 10.17
CA LEU A 146 -5.31 -4.48 9.91
C LEU A 146 -4.52 -5.52 10.68
N LEU A 147 -4.88 -5.80 11.94
CA LEU A 147 -4.27 -6.88 12.71
C LEU A 147 -4.46 -8.25 12.03
N ARG A 148 -5.66 -8.56 11.52
CA ARG A 148 -5.91 -9.81 10.78
C ARG A 148 -5.03 -9.93 9.53
N VAL A 149 -4.80 -8.84 8.81
CA VAL A 149 -3.89 -8.82 7.65
C VAL A 149 -2.44 -9.05 8.10
N ALA A 150 -2.04 -8.47 9.24
CA ALA A 150 -0.72 -8.72 9.84
C ALA A 150 -0.53 -10.18 10.27
N GLU A 151 -1.54 -10.79 10.91
CA GLU A 151 -1.54 -12.19 11.32
C GLU A 151 -1.46 -13.13 10.10
N PHE A 152 -2.19 -12.82 9.03
CA PHE A 152 -2.09 -13.54 7.76
C PHE A 152 -0.67 -13.45 7.17
N ASN A 153 -0.07 -12.25 7.18
CA ASN A 153 1.32 -12.05 6.75
C ASN A 153 2.32 -12.88 7.58
N ALA A 154 2.12 -12.95 8.90
CA ALA A 154 3.00 -13.69 9.80
C ALA A 154 2.83 -15.22 9.71
N SER A 155 1.67 -15.68 9.27
CA SER A 155 1.35 -17.12 9.17
C SER A 155 1.61 -17.73 7.81
N SER A 156 1.80 -16.93 6.75
CA SER A 156 2.31 -17.42 5.45
C SER A 156 3.75 -17.91 5.64
N PRO A 157 3.99 -19.23 5.66
CA PRO A 157 5.33 -19.77 5.90
C PRO A 157 6.23 -19.35 4.74
N GLU A 158 7.53 -19.30 5.03
CA GLU A 158 8.61 -19.28 4.06
C GLU A 158 8.20 -20.08 2.81
N GLU A 159 8.33 -19.46 1.63
CA GLU A 159 8.47 -20.21 0.39
C GLU A 159 9.62 -21.19 0.63
N LYS A 160 9.29 -22.43 1.00
CA LYS A 160 10.19 -23.55 0.78
C LYS A 160 10.40 -23.57 -0.72
N ASP A 161 11.63 -23.30 -1.12
CA ASP A 161 12.13 -23.50 -2.47
C ASP A 161 11.47 -24.75 -3.08
N LEU A 162 10.57 -24.51 -4.03
CA LEU A 162 10.06 -25.55 -4.91
C LEU A 162 10.96 -25.54 -6.14
N ALA A 163 12.00 -26.39 -6.02
CA ALA A 163 12.78 -27.08 -7.06
C ALA A 163 13.30 -26.29 -8.26
#